data_AF-A0A849RE88-F1
#
_entry.id   AF-A0A849RE88-F1
#
_cell.length_a   1.000
_cell.length_b   1.000
_cell.length_c   1.000
_cell.angle_alpha   90.00
_cell.angle_beta   90.00
_cell.angle_gamma   90.00
#
_symmetry.space_group_name_H-M   'P 1'
#
loop_
_entity.id
_entity.type
_entity.pdbx_description
1 polymer ?
#
loop_
_entity_poly.entity_id
_entity_poly.type
_entity_poly.pdbx_seq_one_letter_code
_entity_poly.pdbx_strand_id
1 'polypeptide(L)' 'LLYGNDDDMVKPINIESLNRTVKQKGGCVKSHRYDGLDHTDLLGALSIPLQAQQPVMNNLVDFVNYYSEGNEPCQH' A
#
# COMPACT_ATOMS: atom_id res chain seq x y z
N LEU A 1 -1.33 3.25 0.32
CA LEU A 1 -0.55 3.23 -0.94
C LEU A 1 0.39 2.04 -0.90
N LEU A 2 0.40 1.22 -1.95
CA LEU A 2 1.26 0.04 -2.06
C LEU A 2 2.19 0.25 -3.25
N TYR A 3 3.46 -0.12 -3.11
CA TYR A 3 4.45 0.02 -4.17
C TYR A 3 5.50 -1.08 -4.11
N GLY A 4 5.85 -1.65 -5.25
CA GLY A 4 6.91 -2.64 -5.39
C GLY A 4 8.17 -1.95 -5.87
N ASN A 5 9.31 -2.21 -5.23
CA ASN A 5 10.56 -1.53 -5.58
C ASN A 5 11.14 -1.98 -6.93
N ASP A 6 10.64 -3.10 -7.46
CA ASP A 6 11.01 -3.63 -8.77
C ASP A 6 9.94 -3.31 -9.84
N ASP A 7 8.94 -2.47 -9.51
CA ASP A 7 7.92 -2.00 -10.46
C ASP A 7 8.55 -1.09 -11.54
N ASP A 8 8.60 -1.59 -12.77
CA ASP A 8 9.12 -0.89 -13.94
C ASP A 8 8.04 -0.11 -14.71
N MET A 9 6.77 -0.49 -14.53
CA MET A 9 5.57 0.03 -15.20
C MET A 9 5.11 1.36 -14.59
N VAL A 10 5.12 1.47 -13.26
CA VAL A 10 4.72 2.67 -12.52
C VAL A 10 5.92 3.25 -11.78
N LYS A 11 6.28 4.48 -12.10
CA LYS A 11 7.44 5.13 -11.48
C LYS A 11 7.18 5.46 -9.99
N PRO A 12 8.19 5.30 -9.12
CA PRO A 12 8.05 5.50 -7.67
C PRO A 12 7.60 6.92 -7.31
N ILE A 13 7.96 7.91 -8.15
CA ILE A 13 7.60 9.31 -7.99
C ILE A 13 6.08 9.54 -7.93
N ASN A 14 5.28 8.69 -8.57
CA ASN A 14 3.81 8.82 -8.56
C ASN A 14 3.26 8.62 -7.15
N ILE A 15 3.72 7.56 -6.47
CA ILE A 15 3.29 7.24 -5.10
C ILE A 15 3.87 8.23 -4.11
N GLU A 16 5.13 8.66 -4.28
CA GLU A 16 5.75 9.67 -3.43
C GLU A 16 5.04 11.03 -3.53
N SER A 17 4.70 11.46 -4.73
CA SER A 17 3.98 12.71 -5.00
C SER A 17 2.58 12.69 -4.39
N LEU A 18 1.84 11.57 -4.56
CA LEU A 18 0.53 11.41 -3.96
C LEU A 18 0.59 11.42 -2.43
N ASN A 19 1.53 10.66 -1.85
CA ASN A 19 1.76 10.64 -0.41
C ASN A 19 2.03 12.05 0.15
N ARG A 20 2.91 12.81 -0.51
CA ARG A 20 3.20 14.20 -0.15
C ARG A 20 1.96 15.08 -0.25
N THR A 21 1.21 14.97 -1.34
CA THR A 21 0.02 15.78 -1.59
C THR A 21 -1.07 15.53 -0.54
N VAL A 22 -1.32 14.26 -0.19
CA VAL A 22 -2.30 13.91 0.84
C VAL A 22 -1.90 14.52 2.19
N LYS A 23 -0.64 14.37 2.59
CA LYS A 23 -0.11 14.94 3.84
C LYS A 23 -0.19 16.47 3.87
N GLN A 24 0.15 17.13 2.76
CA GLN A 24 0.07 18.60 2.64
C GLN A 24 -1.36 19.13 2.78
N LYS A 25 -2.37 18.34 2.41
CA LYS A 25 -3.78 18.69 2.57
C LYS A 25 -4.35 18.30 3.94
N GLY A 26 -3.51 17.93 4.90
CA GLY A 26 -3.92 17.49 6.23
C GLY A 26 -4.58 16.10 6.25
N GLY A 27 -4.49 15.35 5.15
CA GLY A 27 -4.99 13.99 5.07
C GLY A 27 -3.99 12.97 5.58
N CYS A 28 -4.49 11.78 5.91
CA CYS A 28 -3.66 10.67 6.36
C CYS A 28 -3.52 9.58 5.31
N VAL A 29 -2.31 9.04 5.22
CA VAL A 29 -1.93 8.06 4.23
C VAL A 29 -0.85 7.14 4.79
N LYS A 30 -1.11 5.84 4.72
CA LYS A 30 -0.13 4.78 4.99
C LYS A 30 0.45 4.30 3.67
N SER A 31 1.77 4.20 3.58
CA SER A 31 2.49 3.71 2.41
C SER A 31 3.34 2.49 2.76
N HIS A 32 3.20 1.40 2.01
CA HIS A 32 4.06 0.23 2.10
C HIS A 32 4.90 0.08 0.83
N ARG A 33 6.19 -0.20 1.02
CA ARG A 33 7.11 -0.57 -0.05
C ARG A 33 7.51 -2.03 0.12
N TYR A 34 7.54 -2.77 -0.97
CA TYR A 34 7.88 -4.18 -0.99
C TYR A 34 9.13 -4.37 -1.86
N ASP A 35 10.20 -4.87 -1.25
CA ASP A 35 11.41 -5.26 -1.97
C ASP A 35 11.15 -6.53 -2.79
N GLY A 36 11.65 -6.57 -4.03
CA GLY A 36 11.56 -7.75 -4.88
C GLY A 36 10.19 -8.00 -5.51
N LEU A 37 9.23 -7.06 -5.38
CA LEU A 37 7.92 -7.16 -6.02
C LEU A 37 7.81 -6.18 -7.18
N ASP A 38 7.31 -6.67 -8.31
CA ASP A 38 6.97 -5.87 -9.47
C ASP A 38 5.49 -5.41 -9.47
N HIS A 39 5.07 -4.77 -10.56
CA HIS A 39 3.69 -4.31 -10.72
C HIS A 39 2.66 -5.45 -10.66
N THR A 40 2.96 -6.56 -11.33
CA THR A 40 2.08 -7.72 -11.48
C THR A 40 2.00 -8.55 -10.20
N ASP A 41 3.06 -8.60 -9.41
CA ASP A 41 3.09 -9.29 -8.11
C ASP A 41 2.10 -8.64 -7.12
N LEU A 42 2.06 -7.30 -7.08
CA LEU A 42 1.14 -6.56 -6.21
C LEU A 42 -0.33 -6.84 -6.57
N LEU A 43 -0.64 -6.91 -7.87
CA LEU A 43 -1.98 -7.25 -8.36
C LEU A 43 -2.30 -8.73 -8.15
N GLY A 44 -1.30 -9.59 -8.41
CA GLY A 44 -1.36 -11.03 -8.21
C GLY A 44 -1.72 -11.37 -6.76
N ALA A 45 -1.20 -10.63 -5.79
CA ALA A 45 -1.54 -10.81 -4.39
C ALA A 45 -3.04 -10.62 -4.04
N LEU A 46 -3.84 -10.02 -4.93
CA LEU A 46 -5.30 -9.93 -4.79
C LEU A 46 -6.05 -11.15 -5.36
N SER A 47 -5.34 -12.04 -6.04
CA SER A 47 -5.89 -13.23 -6.68
C SER A 47 -5.75 -14.45 -5.77
N ILE A 48 -6.83 -15.24 -5.62
CA ILE A 48 -6.89 -16.44 -4.75
C ILE A 48 -5.65 -17.37 -4.85
N PRO A 49 -5.15 -17.75 -6.05
CA PRO A 49 -4.01 -18.68 -6.12
C PRO A 49 -2.68 -18.06 -5.66
N LEU A 50 -2.55 -16.73 -5.67
CA LEU A 50 -1.30 -16.02 -5.42
C LEU A 50 -1.32 -15.19 -4.12
N GLN A 51 -2.49 -15.02 -3.48
CA GLN A 51 -2.68 -14.15 -2.31
C GLN A 51 -1.77 -14.50 -1.12
N ALA A 52 -1.40 -15.76 -0.96
CA ALA A 52 -0.58 -16.25 0.15
C ALA A 52 0.92 -16.14 -0.11
N GLN A 53 1.35 -15.79 -1.31
CA GLN A 53 2.75 -15.78 -1.71
C GLN A 53 3.48 -14.51 -1.25
N GLN A 54 2.74 -13.44 -0.97
CA GLN A 54 3.30 -12.13 -0.64
C GLN A 54 2.57 -11.52 0.57
N PRO A 55 3.26 -10.69 1.39
CA PRO A 55 2.67 -10.07 2.58
C PRO A 55 1.61 -8.99 2.26
N VAL A 56 1.40 -8.69 0.98
CA VAL A 56 0.50 -7.62 0.51
C VAL A 56 -0.93 -7.81 1.03
N MET A 57 -1.48 -9.03 0.95
CA MET A 57 -2.85 -9.30 1.41
C MET A 57 -2.98 -9.13 2.93
N ASN A 58 -2.02 -9.64 3.71
CA ASN A 58 -2.02 -9.48 5.16
C ASN A 58 -1.97 -7.99 5.55
N ASN A 59 -1.11 -7.20 4.90
CA ASN A 59 -1.02 -5.76 5.16
C ASN A 59 -2.32 -5.00 4.81
N LEU A 60 -3.05 -5.46 3.80
CA LEU A 60 -4.37 -4.90 3.46
C LEU A 60 -5.42 -5.25 4.51
N VAL A 61 -5.46 -6.51 4.95
CA VAL A 61 -6.35 -6.96 6.03
C VAL A 61 -6.06 -6.19 7.31
N ASP A 62 -4.79 -6.05 7.69
CA ASP A 62 -4.36 -5.28 8.87
C ASP A 62 -4.79 -3.82 8.77
N PHE A 63 -4.66 -3.21 7.58
CA PHE A 63 -5.13 -1.86 7.33
C PHE A 63 -6.65 -1.76 7.54
N VAL A 64 -7.44 -2.65 6.92
CA VAL A 64 -8.90 -2.61 7.06
C VAL A 64 -9.34 -2.85 8.50
N ASN A 65 -8.74 -3.83 9.18
CA ASN A 65 -9.04 -4.15 10.57
C ASN A 65 -8.77 -2.95 11.48
N TYR A 66 -7.60 -2.32 11.33
CA TYR A 66 -7.24 -1.11 12.07
C TYR A 66 -8.33 -0.04 11.99
N TYR A 67 -8.88 0.24 10.80
CA TYR A 67 -9.94 1.23 10.65
C TYR A 67 -11.33 0.75 11.08
N SER A 68 -11.60 -0.56 10.96
CA SER A 68 -12.87 -1.13 11.40
C SER A 68 -13.06 -1.08 12.92
N GLU A 69 -11.95 -1.04 13.67
CA GLU A 69 -11.93 -0.95 15.13
C GLU A 69 -12.11 0.48 15.65
N GLY A 70 -12.33 1.47 14.76
CA GLY A 70 -12.54 2.86 15.13
C GLY A 70 -11.25 3.61 15.49
N ASN A 71 -10.08 3.06 15.13
CA ASN A 71 -8.83 3.78 15.30
C ASN A 71 -8.82 5.04 14.41
N GLU A 72 -8.38 6.16 15.01
CA GLU A 72 -8.35 7.42 14.27
C GLU A 72 -7.30 7.39 13.16
N PRO A 73 -7.64 7.95 11.98
CA PRO A 73 -6.74 7.96 10.83
C PRO A 73 -5.48 8.81 11.03
N CYS A 74 -5.51 9.74 11.99
CA CYS A 74 -4.51 10.77 12.21
C CYS A 74 -4.38 11.02 13.73
N GLN A 75 -3.22 10.78 14.33
CA GLN A 75 -2.89 11.45 15.58
C GLN A 75 -2.43 12.86 15.23
N HIS A 76 -3.18 13.88 15.67
CA HIS A 76 -2.86 15.29 15.49
C HIS A 76 -1.89 15.79 16.55
#